data_AF-B1IJI1-F1
#
_entry.id   AF-B1IJI1-F1
#
_cell.length_a   1.000
_cell.length_b   1.000
_cell.length_c   1.000
_cell.angle_alpha   90.00
_cell.angle_beta   90.00
_cell.angle_gamma   90.00
#
_symmetry.space_group_name_H-M   'P 1'
#
loop_
_entity.id
_entity.type
_entity.pdbx_description
1 polymer ?
#
loop_
_entity_poly.entity_id
_entity_poly.type
_entity_poly.pdbx_seq_one_letter_code
_entity_poly.pdbx_strand_id
1 'polypeptide(L)'
;MFNLPCFNENKVKFRKSDEKSHVRILHASPDAPAVDIYINDNLIYKGLSYKSFTEYMPLISMVYNIKVFPTGKKDVPLINKFFFIPPNSIYTIAATNFLKNIALFPILDKKLDNKNPNKAYVRFVHLSPNAPKLDFYMNGKKIFNSIGYKNITNYSAVDPKNYTLSLKISNTENTILTSPNANLKADKYYTVYAVGLANGKPSLQVLIPLDGNSYIR
;
A
#
# COMPACT_ATOMS: atom_id res chain seq x y z
N MET A 1 56.24 10.09 6.04
CA MET A 1 55.47 9.97 4.79
C MET A 1 54.57 8.75 4.93
N PHE A 2 53.30 8.95 5.30
CA PHE A 2 52.34 7.85 5.38
C PHE A 2 51.68 7.69 4.02
N ASN A 3 51.91 6.54 3.38
CA ASN A 3 51.29 6.19 2.10
C ASN A 3 49.82 5.83 2.39
N LEU A 4 48.89 6.68 1.95
CA LEU A 4 47.47 6.36 1.94
C LEU A 4 47.22 5.29 0.84
N PRO A 5 46.50 4.20 1.14
CA PRO A 5 46.12 3.24 0.11
C PRO A 5 45.21 3.93 -0.92
N CYS A 6 45.62 3.82 -2.18
CA CYS A 6 44.95 4.37 -3.35
C CYS A 6 43.51 3.83 -3.43
N PHE A 7 42.52 4.72 -3.33
CA PHE A 7 41.11 4.39 -3.58
C PHE A 7 40.95 4.16 -5.09
N ASN A 8 40.58 2.94 -5.48
CA ASN A 8 40.34 2.60 -6.88
C ASN A 8 38.84 2.67 -7.18
N GLU A 9 38.38 3.77 -7.78
CA GLU A 9 36.97 4.01 -8.13
C GLU A 9 36.40 2.92 -9.06
N ASN A 10 37.24 2.15 -9.76
CA ASN A 10 36.81 1.11 -10.70
C ASN A 10 36.45 -0.25 -10.06
N LYS A 11 36.42 -0.37 -8.73
CA LYS A 11 36.10 -1.64 -8.02
C LYS A 11 34.78 -1.66 -7.26
N VAL A 12 33.95 -0.62 -7.34
CA VAL A 12 32.56 -0.72 -6.88
C VAL A 12 31.71 -1.29 -8.02
N LYS A 13 31.68 -2.63 -8.14
CA LYS A 13 30.66 -3.29 -8.94
C LYS A 13 29.34 -3.16 -8.19
N PHE A 14 28.51 -2.19 -8.56
CA PHE A 14 27.08 -2.29 -8.26
C PHE A 14 26.60 -3.56 -8.94
N ARG A 15 26.34 -4.61 -8.15
CA ARG A 15 25.77 -5.85 -8.67
C ARG A 15 24.41 -5.46 -9.24
N LYS A 16 24.30 -5.34 -10.57
CA LYS A 16 23.01 -5.25 -11.24
C LYS A 16 22.28 -6.54 -10.88
N SER A 17 21.33 -6.43 -9.95
CA SER A 17 20.51 -7.58 -9.60
C SER A 17 19.45 -7.73 -10.69
N ASP A 18 19.43 -8.88 -11.34
CA ASP A 18 18.33 -9.27 -12.26
C ASP A 18 17.07 -9.68 -11.48
N GLU A 19 17.12 -9.60 -10.15
CA GLU A 19 16.00 -9.82 -9.25
C GLU A 19 14.92 -8.76 -9.48
N LYS A 20 13.76 -9.24 -9.91
CA LYS A 20 12.59 -8.40 -10.16
C LYS A 20 11.88 -8.10 -8.85
N SER A 21 11.63 -6.82 -8.63
CA SER A 21 10.65 -6.34 -7.68
C SER A 21 9.31 -6.16 -8.38
N HIS A 22 8.23 -6.07 -7.62
CA HIS A 22 6.89 -5.91 -8.16
C HIS A 22 6.21 -4.73 -7.48
N VAL A 23 5.62 -3.84 -8.27
CA VAL A 23 4.95 -2.65 -7.75
C VAL A 23 3.53 -2.58 -8.30
N ARG A 24 2.55 -2.30 -7.45
CA ARG A 24 1.24 -1.82 -7.89
C ARG A 24 0.96 -0.46 -7.26
N ILE A 25 0.06 0.31 -7.86
CA ILE A 25 -0.38 1.59 -7.32
C ILE A 25 -1.85 1.51 -6.90
N LEU A 26 -2.14 2.06 -5.71
CA LEU A 26 -3.49 2.26 -5.20
C LEU A 26 -3.83 3.75 -5.25
N HIS A 27 -4.95 4.12 -5.84
CA HIS A 27 -5.51 5.47 -5.66
C HIS A 27 -6.40 5.54 -4.40
N ALA A 28 -5.86 6.06 -3.30
CA ALA A 28 -6.55 6.22 -2.02
C ALA A 28 -6.87 7.67 -1.62
N SER A 29 -6.54 8.67 -2.46
CA SER A 29 -6.89 10.08 -2.21
C SER A 29 -8.40 10.30 -2.42
N PRO A 30 -9.16 10.75 -1.40
CA PRO A 30 -10.63 10.71 -1.44
C PRO A 30 -11.26 11.83 -2.28
N ASP A 31 -10.57 12.94 -2.48
CA ASP A 31 -11.03 14.16 -3.17
C ASP A 31 -10.24 14.46 -4.45
N ALA A 32 -9.24 13.65 -4.80
CA ALA A 32 -8.54 13.75 -6.07
C ALA A 32 -9.39 13.14 -7.22
N PRO A 33 -9.32 13.72 -8.44
CA PRO A 33 -9.93 13.11 -9.62
C PRO A 33 -9.20 11.82 -10.00
N ALA A 34 -9.71 11.08 -10.98
CA ALA A 34 -8.95 10.00 -11.60
C ALA A 34 -7.58 10.50 -12.11
N VAL A 35 -6.57 9.64 -12.02
CA VAL A 35 -5.18 10.02 -12.31
C VAL A 35 -4.52 9.14 -13.36
N ASP A 36 -3.59 9.73 -14.09
CA ASP A 36 -2.66 9.04 -14.97
C ASP A 36 -1.33 8.85 -14.25
N ILE A 37 -0.79 7.64 -14.32
CA ILE A 37 0.46 7.23 -13.67
C ILE A 37 1.57 7.18 -14.70
N TYR A 38 2.68 7.85 -14.41
CA TYR A 38 3.90 7.80 -15.20
C TYR A 38 5.07 7.28 -14.36
N ILE A 39 5.88 6.42 -14.96
CA ILE A 39 7.16 5.97 -14.38
C ILE A 39 8.26 6.28 -15.40
N ASN A 40 9.26 7.05 -14.97
CA ASN A 40 10.33 7.58 -15.82
C ASN A 40 9.76 8.20 -17.12
N ASP A 41 8.75 9.06 -16.97
CA ASP A 41 8.03 9.76 -18.03
C ASP A 41 7.22 8.91 -19.04
N ASN A 42 7.22 7.58 -18.87
CA ASN A 42 6.37 6.68 -19.65
C ASN A 42 5.01 6.50 -18.97
N LEU A 43 3.91 6.59 -19.74
CA LEU A 43 2.56 6.35 -19.24
C LEU A 43 2.40 4.85 -18.92
N ILE A 44 2.12 4.54 -17.67
CA ILE A 44 1.95 3.16 -17.18
C ILE A 44 0.48 2.81 -17.04
N TYR A 45 -0.34 3.76 -16.57
CA TYR A 45 -1.77 3.54 -16.38
C TYR A 45 -2.52 4.85 -16.62
N LYS A 46 -3.63 4.78 -17.35
CA LYS A 46 -4.50 5.92 -17.65
C LYS A 46 -5.81 5.79 -16.90
N GLY A 47 -6.29 6.85 -16.27
CA GLY A 47 -7.62 6.86 -15.66
C GLY A 47 -7.75 6.02 -14.40
N LEU A 48 -6.71 5.88 -13.58
CA LEU A 48 -6.80 5.15 -12.31
C LEU A 48 -7.78 5.89 -11.39
N SER A 49 -8.94 5.29 -11.15
CA SER A 49 -10.01 5.87 -10.34
C SER A 49 -9.80 5.64 -8.84
N TYR A 50 -10.41 6.49 -8.01
CA TYR A 50 -10.41 6.32 -6.56
C TYR A 50 -10.86 4.89 -6.14
N LYS A 51 -10.12 4.29 -5.20
CA LYS A 51 -10.20 2.90 -4.71
C LYS A 51 -9.67 1.82 -5.64
N SER A 52 -9.31 2.16 -6.87
CA SER A 52 -8.77 1.20 -7.83
C SER A 52 -7.28 0.96 -7.61
N PHE A 53 -6.85 -0.23 -8.02
CA PHE A 53 -5.45 -0.66 -8.05
C PHE A 53 -5.02 -0.85 -9.50
N THR A 54 -3.76 -0.59 -9.80
CA THR A 54 -3.12 -1.18 -10.97
C THR A 54 -2.83 -2.65 -10.71
N GLU A 55 -2.54 -3.40 -11.77
CA GLU A 55 -1.86 -4.68 -11.63
C GLU A 55 -0.45 -4.50 -11.07
N TYR A 56 0.10 -5.55 -10.48
CA TYR A 56 1.53 -5.58 -10.13
C TYR A 56 2.37 -5.64 -11.39
N MET A 57 3.29 -4.70 -11.55
CA MET A 57 4.24 -4.66 -12.65
C MET A 57 5.65 -5.03 -12.16
N PRO A 58 6.38 -5.86 -12.91
CA PRO A 58 7.77 -6.17 -12.58
C PRO A 58 8.66 -4.94 -12.86
N LEU A 59 9.51 -4.59 -11.91
CA LEU A 59 10.52 -3.54 -11.99
C LEU A 59 11.86 -4.09 -11.55
N ILE A 60 12.94 -3.63 -12.15
CA ILE A 60 14.29 -3.94 -11.67
C ILE A 60 14.64 -3.03 -10.50
N SER A 61 15.64 -3.41 -9.71
CA SER A 61 16.11 -2.57 -8.60
C SER A 61 16.80 -1.30 -9.10
N MET A 62 16.16 -0.15 -8.98
CA MET A 62 16.74 1.18 -9.26
C MET A 62 15.90 2.31 -8.64
N VAL A 63 16.36 3.55 -8.82
CA VAL A 63 15.56 4.74 -8.52
C VAL A 63 14.64 5.04 -9.70
N TYR A 64 13.34 5.09 -9.44
CA TYR A 64 12.32 5.46 -10.40
C TYR A 64 11.76 6.85 -10.09
N ASN A 65 11.52 7.64 -11.13
CA ASN A 65 10.70 8.84 -11.02
C ASN A 65 9.24 8.47 -11.26
N ILE A 66 8.40 8.61 -10.24
CA ILE A 66 6.96 8.37 -10.33
C ILE A 66 6.27 9.72 -10.36
N LYS A 67 5.52 9.97 -11.46
CA LYS A 67 4.66 11.13 -11.60
C LYS A 67 3.20 10.72 -11.65
N VAL A 68 2.35 11.52 -11.02
CA VAL A 68 0.90 11.35 -11.02
C VAL A 68 0.27 12.64 -11.53
N PHE A 69 -0.56 12.54 -12.56
CA PHE A 69 -1.24 13.66 -13.18
C PHE A 69 -2.76 13.47 -13.10
N PRO A 70 -3.59 14.52 -13.08
CA PRO A 70 -5.01 14.35 -13.32
C PRO A 70 -5.23 13.75 -14.71
N THR A 71 -6.20 12.85 -14.86
CA THR A 71 -6.42 12.17 -16.14
C THR A 71 -6.65 13.15 -17.28
N GLY A 72 -5.89 12.95 -18.36
CA GLY A 72 -5.96 13.79 -19.55
C GLY A 72 -5.30 15.18 -19.43
N LYS A 73 -4.65 15.50 -18.31
CA LYS A 73 -3.95 16.79 -18.09
C LYS A 73 -2.49 16.56 -17.68
N LYS A 74 -1.54 16.69 -18.61
CA LYS A 74 -0.11 16.42 -18.36
C LYS A 74 0.73 17.67 -18.03
N ASP A 75 0.10 18.84 -17.87
CA ASP A 75 0.83 20.10 -17.73
C ASP A 75 1.49 20.25 -16.35
N VAL A 76 0.76 19.91 -15.28
CA VAL A 76 1.23 20.03 -13.89
C VAL A 76 1.01 18.71 -13.16
N PRO A 77 2.07 18.05 -12.65
CA PRO A 77 1.91 16.82 -11.89
C PRO A 77 1.32 17.13 -10.51
N LEU A 78 0.37 16.30 -10.06
CA LEU A 78 -0.09 16.24 -8.67
C LEU A 78 1.02 15.73 -7.75
N ILE A 79 1.82 14.77 -8.26
CA ILE A 79 2.96 14.20 -7.55
C ILE A 79 4.11 14.04 -8.54
N ASN A 80 5.31 14.41 -8.12
CA ASN A 80 6.56 14.10 -8.82
C ASN A 80 7.60 13.72 -7.76
N LYS A 81 7.93 12.42 -7.65
CA LYS A 81 8.82 11.90 -6.60
C LYS A 81 9.72 10.80 -7.14
N PHE A 82 10.95 10.79 -6.62
CA PHE A 82 11.89 9.70 -6.84
C PHE A 82 11.75 8.66 -5.73
N PHE A 83 11.67 7.39 -6.11
CA PHE A 83 11.60 6.25 -5.20
C PHE A 83 12.65 5.22 -5.57
N PHE A 84 13.48 4.82 -4.62
CA PHE A 84 14.31 3.63 -4.77
C PHE A 84 13.44 2.39 -4.56
N ILE A 85 13.45 1.48 -5.53
CA ILE A 85 12.82 0.17 -5.43
C ILE A 85 13.93 -0.85 -5.13
N PRO A 86 14.02 -1.38 -3.89
CA PRO A 86 14.99 -2.42 -3.54
C PRO A 86 14.75 -3.69 -4.35
N PRO A 87 15.75 -4.56 -4.55
CA PRO A 87 15.56 -5.87 -5.19
C PRO A 87 14.66 -6.78 -4.34
N ASN A 88 14.06 -7.81 -4.96
CA ASN A 88 13.23 -8.84 -4.31
C ASN A 88 12.06 -8.29 -3.46
N SER A 89 11.54 -7.11 -3.80
CA SER A 89 10.49 -6.45 -3.02
C SER A 89 9.16 -6.45 -3.74
N ILE A 90 8.07 -6.51 -2.97
CA ILE A 90 6.71 -6.39 -3.48
C ILE A 90 6.11 -5.17 -2.78
N TYR A 91 5.71 -4.15 -3.54
CA TYR A 91 5.14 -2.92 -2.99
C TYR A 91 3.75 -2.65 -3.53
N THR A 92 2.87 -2.23 -2.62
CA THR A 92 1.71 -1.42 -2.95
C THR A 92 2.06 0.04 -2.65
N ILE A 93 2.09 0.92 -3.65
CA ILE A 93 2.31 2.35 -3.46
C ILE A 93 0.95 3.07 -3.49
N ALA A 94 0.50 3.60 -2.37
CA ALA A 94 -0.77 4.31 -2.31
C ALA A 94 -0.58 5.82 -2.59
N ALA A 95 -1.31 6.37 -3.57
CA ALA A 95 -1.55 7.80 -3.67
C ALA A 95 -2.64 8.17 -2.66
N THR A 96 -2.29 8.81 -1.55
CA THR A 96 -3.19 9.06 -0.41
C THR A 96 -3.12 10.53 0.04
N ASN A 97 -3.88 10.88 1.07
CA ASN A 97 -4.17 12.24 1.54
C ASN A 97 -5.17 13.01 0.67
N PHE A 98 -5.58 14.20 1.14
CA PHE A 98 -6.37 15.13 0.35
C PHE A 98 -5.59 15.61 -0.89
N LEU A 99 -6.30 15.97 -1.97
CA LEU A 99 -5.74 16.42 -3.26
C LEU A 99 -4.70 17.52 -3.07
N LYS A 100 -5.00 18.50 -2.19
CA LYS A 100 -4.10 19.62 -1.86
C LYS A 100 -2.72 19.15 -1.36
N ASN A 101 -2.66 18.01 -0.68
CA ASN A 101 -1.46 17.45 -0.05
C ASN A 101 -1.22 16.00 -0.46
N ILE A 102 -1.65 15.62 -1.67
CA ILE A 102 -1.60 14.24 -2.14
C ILE A 102 -0.15 13.76 -2.18
N ALA A 103 0.08 12.53 -1.72
CA ALA A 103 1.42 11.96 -1.62
C ALA A 103 1.42 10.46 -1.90
N LEU A 104 2.55 9.96 -2.39
CA LEU A 104 2.80 8.54 -2.52
C LEU A 104 3.29 7.98 -1.18
N PHE A 105 2.69 6.86 -0.76
CA PHE A 105 3.02 6.15 0.46
C PHE A 105 3.31 4.67 0.12
N PRO A 106 4.58 4.24 0.20
CA PRO A 106 4.95 2.87 -0.11
C PRO A 106 4.60 1.93 1.05
N ILE A 107 3.95 0.81 0.73
CA ILE A 107 3.61 -0.27 1.65
C ILE A 107 4.28 -1.55 1.15
N LEU A 108 5.21 -2.10 1.93
CA LEU A 108 5.91 -3.33 1.60
C LEU A 108 5.02 -4.54 1.89
N ASP A 109 4.71 -5.34 0.88
CA ASP A 109 3.99 -6.62 1.00
C ASP A 109 4.96 -7.71 1.43
N LYS A 110 5.41 -7.63 2.70
CA LYS A 110 6.47 -8.47 3.25
C LYS A 110 6.08 -9.96 3.21
N LYS A 111 6.96 -10.80 2.67
CA LYS A 111 6.87 -12.27 2.81
C LYS A 111 7.21 -12.66 4.25
N LEU A 112 6.44 -13.59 4.84
CA LEU A 112 6.73 -14.14 6.16
C LEU A 112 7.59 -15.40 6.02
N ASP A 113 8.64 -15.49 6.84
CA ASP A 113 9.59 -16.61 6.80
C ASP A 113 8.96 -17.93 7.28
N ASN A 114 8.13 -17.87 8.33
CA ASN A 114 7.51 -19.03 8.97
C ASN A 114 5.97 -18.99 8.87
N LYS A 115 5.43 -19.11 7.65
CA LYS A 115 3.97 -19.14 7.44
C LYS A 115 3.40 -20.55 7.65
N ASN A 116 2.27 -20.63 8.36
CA ASN A 116 1.35 -21.76 8.31
C ASN A 116 0.43 -21.66 7.07
N PRO A 117 0.47 -22.62 6.13
CA PRO A 117 -0.35 -22.59 4.91
C PRO A 117 -1.86 -22.78 5.17
N ASN A 118 -2.25 -23.30 6.34
CA ASN A 118 -3.66 -23.47 6.72
C ASN A 118 -4.30 -22.20 7.27
N LYS A 119 -3.56 -21.09 7.35
CA LYS A 119 -4.03 -19.79 7.84
C LYS A 119 -4.16 -18.79 6.70
N ALA A 120 -5.03 -17.80 6.88
CA ALA A 120 -4.99 -16.55 6.14
C ALA A 120 -4.21 -15.51 6.96
N TYR A 121 -3.62 -14.53 6.28
CA TYR A 121 -2.85 -13.46 6.90
C TYR A 121 -3.50 -12.12 6.62
N VAL A 122 -3.83 -11.39 7.67
CA VAL A 122 -4.48 -10.08 7.56
C VAL A 122 -3.62 -9.04 8.22
N ARG A 123 -3.45 -7.89 7.57
CA ARG A 123 -2.97 -6.66 8.23
C ARG A 123 -3.89 -5.51 7.89
N PHE A 124 -3.67 -4.38 8.56
CA PHE A 124 -4.45 -3.18 8.36
C PHE A 124 -3.55 -2.00 8.02
N VAL A 125 -4.02 -1.16 7.10
CA VAL A 125 -3.38 0.11 6.74
C VAL A 125 -4.44 1.20 6.76
N HIS A 126 -4.19 2.25 7.53
CA HIS A 126 -5.12 3.37 7.63
C HIS A 126 -4.75 4.48 6.65
N LEU A 127 -5.54 4.66 5.59
CA LEU A 127 -5.33 5.67 4.54
C LEU A 127 -6.42 6.75 4.49
N SER A 128 -7.35 6.79 5.46
CA SER A 128 -8.27 7.91 5.61
C SER A 128 -7.54 9.12 6.23
N PRO A 129 -7.49 10.28 5.57
CA PRO A 129 -6.67 11.41 6.05
C PRO A 129 -7.28 12.19 7.21
N ASN A 130 -8.58 12.05 7.47
CA ASN A 130 -9.27 12.78 8.55
C ASN A 130 -9.98 11.87 9.57
N ALA A 131 -9.91 10.54 9.41
CA ALA A 131 -10.42 9.66 10.44
C ALA A 131 -9.48 9.66 11.66
N PRO A 132 -10.03 9.55 12.88
CA PRO A 132 -9.25 9.39 14.09
C PRO A 132 -8.55 8.02 14.11
N LYS A 133 -7.77 7.74 15.16
CA LYS A 133 -7.23 6.39 15.35
C LYS A 133 -8.34 5.35 15.42
N LEU A 134 -8.15 4.22 14.76
CA LEU A 134 -9.15 3.16 14.65
C LEU A 134 -8.71 1.87 15.32
N ASP A 135 -9.66 1.16 15.89
CA ASP A 135 -9.53 -0.23 16.28
C ASP A 135 -10.20 -1.11 15.21
N PHE A 136 -9.51 -2.17 14.77
CA PHE A 136 -10.00 -3.10 13.75
C PHE A 136 -10.46 -4.41 14.36
N TYR A 137 -11.67 -4.83 14.00
CA TYR A 137 -12.32 -6.03 14.51
C TYR A 137 -12.73 -6.97 13.38
N MET A 138 -12.71 -8.26 13.69
CA MET A 138 -13.17 -9.34 12.81
C MET A 138 -14.12 -10.25 13.61
N ASN A 139 -15.38 -10.35 13.19
CA ASN A 139 -16.46 -11.06 13.91
C ASN A 139 -16.54 -10.65 15.39
N GLY A 140 -16.46 -9.35 15.68
CA GLY A 140 -16.52 -8.80 17.04
C GLY A 140 -15.25 -8.96 17.87
N LYS A 141 -14.24 -9.73 17.41
CA LYS A 141 -12.94 -9.83 18.06
C LYS A 141 -12.02 -8.70 17.60
N LYS A 142 -11.44 -7.94 18.53
CA LYS A 142 -10.41 -6.94 18.23
C LYS A 142 -9.14 -7.64 17.72
N ILE A 143 -8.65 -7.22 16.57
CA ILE A 143 -7.43 -7.75 15.94
C ILE A 143 -6.28 -6.75 16.07
N PHE A 144 -6.55 -5.47 15.82
CA PHE A 144 -5.56 -4.39 15.94
C PHE A 144 -6.19 -3.19 16.65
N ASN A 145 -5.37 -2.41 17.37
CA ASN A 145 -5.80 -1.26 18.15
C ASN A 145 -5.04 0.02 17.76
N SER A 146 -5.66 1.17 18.01
CA SER A 146 -5.02 2.51 17.97
C SER A 146 -4.25 2.79 16.68
N ILE A 147 -4.81 2.39 15.54
CA ILE A 147 -4.16 2.51 14.24
C ILE A 147 -4.40 3.92 13.71
N GLY A 148 -3.34 4.74 13.67
CA GLY A 148 -3.39 6.10 13.13
C GLY A 148 -3.20 6.16 11.62
N TYR A 149 -3.46 7.32 11.03
CA TYR A 149 -3.23 7.56 9.59
C TYR A 149 -1.78 7.23 9.19
N LYS A 150 -1.65 6.46 8.11
CA LYS A 150 -0.41 5.87 7.55
C LYS A 150 0.30 4.85 8.45
N ASN A 151 -0.30 4.41 9.56
CA ASN A 151 0.19 3.23 10.27
C ASN A 151 -0.08 1.96 9.44
N ILE A 152 0.91 1.07 9.44
CA ILE A 152 0.85 -0.27 8.83
C ILE A 152 1.01 -1.26 9.99
N THR A 153 0.06 -2.17 10.18
CA THR A 153 0.22 -3.25 11.17
C THR A 153 1.04 -4.40 10.59
N ASN A 154 1.58 -5.25 11.47
CA ASN A 154 2.07 -6.55 11.06
C ASN A 154 0.92 -7.45 10.61
N TYR A 155 1.21 -8.46 9.80
CA TYR A 155 0.26 -9.51 9.49
C TYR A 155 -0.05 -10.34 10.74
N SER A 156 -1.33 -10.58 10.97
CA SER A 156 -1.85 -11.53 11.95
C SER A 156 -2.41 -12.75 11.22
N ALA A 157 -2.07 -13.94 11.70
CA ALA A 157 -2.66 -15.18 11.23
C ALA A 157 -4.11 -15.29 11.74
N VAL A 158 -5.03 -15.67 10.87
CA VAL A 158 -6.46 -15.91 11.18
C VAL A 158 -6.93 -17.18 10.48
N ASP A 159 -8.05 -17.75 10.95
CA ASP A 159 -8.65 -18.89 10.26
C ASP A 159 -9.25 -18.47 8.92
N PRO A 160 -9.14 -19.29 7.87
CA PRO A 160 -9.76 -19.02 6.58
C PRO A 160 -11.28 -19.22 6.68
N LYS A 161 -12.04 -18.13 6.54
CA LYS A 161 -13.52 -18.11 6.55
C LYS A 161 -14.04 -16.74 6.13
N ASN A 162 -15.37 -16.60 6.12
CA ASN A 162 -16.04 -15.30 6.00
C ASN A 162 -15.99 -14.54 7.33
N TYR A 163 -15.62 -13.26 7.25
CA TYR A 163 -15.64 -12.33 8.38
C TYR A 163 -16.55 -11.14 8.11
N THR A 164 -17.19 -10.66 9.17
CA THR A 164 -17.67 -9.29 9.27
C THR A 164 -16.55 -8.44 9.84
N LEU A 165 -16.12 -7.45 9.09
CA LEU A 165 -15.11 -6.48 9.49
C LEU A 165 -15.80 -5.27 10.12
N SER A 166 -15.23 -4.71 11.18
CA SER A 166 -15.69 -3.45 11.72
C SER A 166 -14.56 -2.55 12.19
N LEU A 167 -14.80 -1.24 12.11
CA LEU A 167 -13.90 -0.19 12.59
C LEU A 167 -14.61 0.59 13.68
N LYS A 168 -13.94 0.70 14.82
CA LYS A 168 -14.36 1.58 15.92
C LYS A 168 -13.38 2.71 16.09
N ILE A 169 -13.85 3.87 16.57
CA ILE A 169 -12.94 4.93 17.03
C ILE A 169 -12.21 4.39 18.26
N SER A 170 -10.88 4.44 18.25
CA SER A 170 -10.05 3.90 19.33
C SER A 170 -10.39 4.55 20.68
N ASN A 171 -10.35 3.75 21.75
CA ASN A 171 -10.77 4.14 23.11
C ASN A 171 -12.25 4.53 23.25
N THR A 172 -13.11 4.11 22.31
CA THR A 172 -14.57 4.28 22.39
C THR A 172 -15.28 3.01 21.93
N GLU A 173 -16.58 2.93 22.19
CA GLU A 173 -17.45 1.88 21.63
C GLU A 173 -18.10 2.26 20.29
N ASN A 174 -17.82 3.47 19.78
CA ASN A 174 -18.44 3.98 18.57
C ASN A 174 -17.95 3.23 17.32
N THR A 175 -18.83 2.46 16.70
CA THR A 175 -18.57 1.76 15.43
C THR A 175 -18.90 2.67 14.26
N ILE A 176 -17.92 2.98 13.44
CA ILE A 176 -18.05 3.92 12.31
C ILE A 176 -18.10 3.23 10.95
N LEU A 177 -17.79 1.95 10.89
CA LEU A 177 -17.89 1.13 9.69
C LEU A 177 -18.12 -0.33 10.07
N THR A 178 -19.04 -0.97 9.35
CA THR A 178 -19.21 -2.43 9.33
C THR A 178 -19.27 -2.89 7.88
N SER A 179 -18.44 -3.87 7.52
CA SER A 179 -18.38 -4.47 6.19
C SER A 179 -18.51 -5.98 6.32
N PRO A 180 -19.65 -6.57 5.91
CA PRO A 180 -19.82 -8.02 5.92
C PRO A 180 -19.03 -8.70 4.80
N ASN A 181 -19.01 -10.05 4.84
CA ASN A 181 -18.60 -10.92 3.73
C ASN A 181 -17.14 -10.79 3.25
N ALA A 182 -16.19 -10.51 4.15
CA ALA A 182 -14.77 -10.64 3.84
C ALA A 182 -14.37 -12.12 3.80
N ASN A 183 -14.37 -12.73 2.61
CA ASN A 183 -13.97 -14.13 2.39
C ASN A 183 -12.45 -14.27 2.38
N LEU A 184 -11.88 -14.82 3.44
CA LEU A 184 -10.44 -15.05 3.53
C LEU A 184 -10.11 -16.52 3.28
N LYS A 185 -9.24 -16.76 2.30
CA LYS A 185 -8.77 -18.09 1.91
C LYS A 185 -7.44 -18.44 2.57
N ALA A 186 -7.21 -19.74 2.78
CA ALA A 186 -5.96 -20.26 3.31
C ALA A 186 -4.79 -19.91 2.37
N ASP A 187 -3.60 -19.76 2.95
CA ASP A 187 -2.36 -19.42 2.25
C ASP A 187 -2.40 -18.10 1.46
N LYS A 188 -3.24 -17.16 1.89
CA LYS A 188 -3.40 -15.84 1.27
C LYS A 188 -3.18 -14.70 2.27
N TYR A 189 -2.65 -13.61 1.75
CA TYR A 189 -2.36 -12.36 2.45
C TYR A 189 -3.31 -11.28 1.98
N TYR A 190 -3.90 -10.56 2.92
CA TYR A 190 -4.82 -9.46 2.68
C TYR A 190 -4.40 -8.25 3.49
N THR A 191 -4.33 -7.10 2.84
CA THR A 191 -4.28 -5.82 3.53
C THR A 191 -5.66 -5.19 3.52
N VAL A 192 -6.19 -4.91 4.71
CA VAL A 192 -7.41 -4.12 4.86
C VAL A 192 -7.01 -2.65 4.86
N TYR A 193 -7.33 -1.94 3.78
CA TYR A 193 -7.08 -0.50 3.67
C TYR A 193 -8.34 0.26 4.10
N ALA A 194 -8.26 1.07 5.16
CA ALA A 194 -9.31 2.05 5.43
C ALA A 194 -9.08 3.31 4.59
N VAL A 195 -10.02 3.64 3.71
CA VAL A 195 -9.98 4.79 2.80
C VAL A 195 -11.25 5.63 2.94
N GLY A 196 -11.26 6.84 2.39
CA GLY A 196 -12.40 7.75 2.47
C GLY A 196 -12.30 8.67 3.68
N LEU A 197 -13.42 9.25 4.08
CA LEU A 197 -13.48 10.28 5.11
C LEU A 197 -14.42 9.86 6.26
N ALA A 198 -14.03 10.12 7.51
CA ALA A 198 -14.87 9.80 8.67
C ALA A 198 -16.19 10.61 8.68
N ASN A 199 -16.12 11.88 8.30
CA ASN A 199 -17.26 12.81 8.24
C ASN A 199 -17.28 13.56 6.90
N GLY A 200 -17.29 12.83 5.78
CA GLY A 200 -17.27 13.45 4.45
C GLY A 200 -17.61 12.48 3.34
N LYS A 201 -17.58 12.98 2.09
CA LYS A 201 -17.72 12.16 0.89
C LYS A 201 -16.38 12.09 0.16
N PRO A 202 -15.96 10.88 -0.29
CA PRO A 202 -16.56 9.58 -0.03
C PRO A 202 -16.44 9.17 1.45
N SER A 203 -17.49 8.54 2.00
CA SER A 203 -17.48 8.06 3.38
C SER A 203 -16.43 6.96 3.58
N LEU A 204 -16.03 6.76 4.83
CA LEU A 204 -15.08 5.72 5.22
C LEU A 204 -15.51 4.35 4.66
N GLN A 205 -14.55 3.63 4.08
CA GLN A 205 -14.71 2.34 3.41
C GLN A 205 -13.48 1.47 3.68
N VAL A 206 -13.61 0.15 3.47
CA VAL A 206 -12.48 -0.77 3.48
C VAL A 206 -12.26 -1.39 2.10
N LEU A 207 -10.99 -1.52 1.70
CA LEU A 207 -10.56 -2.29 0.52
C LEU A 207 -9.78 -3.50 1.02
N ILE A 208 -10.04 -4.68 0.43
CA ILE A 208 -9.46 -5.95 0.89
C ILE A 208 -8.86 -6.70 -0.32
N PRO A 209 -7.88 -6.12 -1.04
CA PRO A 209 -7.24 -6.82 -2.14
C PRO A 209 -6.41 -7.99 -1.62
N LEU A 210 -6.11 -8.92 -2.53
CA LEU A 210 -5.06 -9.89 -2.32
C LEU A 210 -3.70 -9.20 -2.45
N ASP A 211 -2.80 -9.43 -1.51
CA ASP A 211 -1.44 -8.88 -1.55
C ASP A 211 -0.53 -9.75 -2.42
N GLY A 212 0.44 -9.13 -3.09
CA GLY A 212 1.31 -9.78 -4.07
C GLY A 212 2.13 -10.93 -3.49
N ASN A 213 2.51 -10.87 -2.21
CA ASN A 213 3.15 -11.97 -1.48
C ASN A 213 2.30 -13.26 -1.37
N SER A 214 1.04 -13.23 -1.84
CA SER A 214 0.17 -14.41 -1.95
C SER A 214 0.37 -15.23 -3.24
N TYR A 215 1.00 -14.66 -4.28
CA TYR A 215 1.09 -15.30 -5.60
C TYR A 215 2.34 -14.93 -6.42
N ILE A 216 2.98 -13.80 -6.13
CA ILE A 216 4.23 -13.37 -6.77
C ILE A 216 5.38 -14.13 -6.10
N ARG A 217 6.06 -14.94 -6.91
CA ARG A 217 7.20 -15.75 -6.50
C ARG A 217 8.48 -14.93 -6.53
#